data_AF-A0A1H7L8Z1-F1
#
_entry.id   AF-A0A1H7L8Z1-F1
#
_cell.length_a   1.000
_cell.length_b   1.000
_cell.length_c   1.000
_cell.angle_alpha   90.00
_cell.angle_beta   90.00
_cell.angle_gamma   90.00
#
_symmetry.space_group_name_H-M   'P 1'
#
loop_
_entity.id
_entity.type
_entity.pdbx_description
1 polymer ?
#
loop_
_entity_poly.entity_id
_entity_poly.type
_entity_poly.pdbx_seq_one_letter_code
_entity_poly.pdbx_strand_id
1 'polypeptide(L)' 'MATQKRYRYDKPEYLRLIDAEKVFPMNQDTIKKIAGEIGALRKVKNMVLINYQMMKDFFESCVYVDEKDR' A
#
# COMPACT_ATOMS: atom_id res chain seq x y z
N MET A 1 -16.44 -1.93 36.39
CA MET A 1 -16.85 -1.85 34.97
C MET A 1 -15.59 -1.84 34.11
N ALA A 2 -15.45 -2.77 33.18
CA ALA A 2 -14.25 -2.97 32.38
C ALA A 2 -14.02 -1.78 31.43
N THR A 3 -12.82 -1.20 31.46
CA THR A 3 -12.34 -0.17 30.54
C THR A 3 -12.35 -0.73 29.12
N GLN A 4 -13.09 -0.09 28.22
CA GLN A 4 -13.15 -0.52 26.81
C GLN A 4 -11.74 -0.58 26.22
N LYS A 5 -11.41 -1.74 25.63
CA LYS A 5 -10.14 -2.00 24.95
C LYS A 5 -9.94 -0.93 23.88
N ARG A 6 -8.78 -0.25 23.93
CA ARG A 6 -8.35 0.72 22.91
C ARG A 6 -8.50 0.06 21.53
N TYR A 7 -9.36 0.63 20.69
CA TYR A 7 -9.48 0.23 19.29
C TYR A 7 -8.08 0.30 18.68
N ARG A 8 -7.61 -0.83 18.14
CA ARG A 8 -6.41 -0.85 17.30
C ARG A 8 -6.70 0.14 16.17
N TYR A 9 -5.87 1.18 16.06
CA TYR A 9 -5.84 1.98 14.85
C TYR A 9 -5.48 1.02 13.72
N ASP A 10 -6.49 0.56 12.97
CA ASP A 10 -6.28 -0.08 11.70
C ASP A 10 -5.45 0.89 10.86
N LYS A 11 -4.34 0.38 10.32
CA LYS A 11 -3.41 1.16 9.51
C LYS A 11 -4.22 1.94 8.46
N PRO A 12 -3.83 3.19 8.13
CA PRO A 12 -4.60 3.98 7.17
C PRO A 12 -4.76 3.20 5.86
N GLU A 13 -6.00 2.99 5.43
CA GLU A 13 -6.32 2.30 4.16
C GLU A 13 -5.61 2.95 2.96
N TYR A 14 -5.31 4.25 3.08
CA TYR A 14 -4.66 5.04 2.06
C TYR A 14 -3.40 5.73 2.60
N LEU A 15 -2.27 5.49 1.93
CA LEU A 15 -1.00 6.17 2.16
C LEU A 15 -0.83 7.32 1.18
N ARG A 16 -0.20 8.41 1.62
CA ARG A 16 0.25 9.44 0.68
C ARG A 16 1.47 8.92 -0.08
N LEU A 17 1.71 9.45 -1.29
CA LEU A 17 2.90 9.10 -2.07
C LEU A 17 4.21 9.25 -1.27
N ILE A 18 4.32 10.32 -0.48
CA ILE A 18 5.50 10.61 0.36
C ILE A 18 5.66 9.57 1.49
N ASP A 19 4.55 9.09 2.05
CA ASP A 19 4.58 8.08 3.11
C ASP A 19 4.77 6.67 2.53
N ALA A 20 4.31 6.44 1.30
CA ALA A 20 4.45 5.17 0.60
C ALA A 20 5.93 4.83 0.34
N GLU A 21 6.79 5.81 0.08
CA GLU A 21 8.24 5.61 -0.06
C GLU A 21 8.91 5.10 1.23
N LYS A 22 8.35 5.41 2.41
CA LYS A 22 8.85 4.90 3.69
C LYS A 22 8.38 3.47 3.96
N VAL A 23 7.25 3.08 3.39
CA VAL A 23 6.61 1.77 3.62
C VAL A 23 7.10 0.75 2.60
N PHE A 24 7.21 1.17 1.34
CA PHE A 24 7.76 0.42 0.24
C PHE A 24 9.08 1.09 -0.11
N PRO A 25 10.25 0.45 0.14
CA PRO A 25 11.56 1.03 -0.13
C PRO A 25 11.84 1.07 -1.64
N MET A 26 11.04 1.88 -2.35
CA MET A 26 11.01 2.03 -3.81
C MET A 26 10.78 3.50 -4.16
N ASN A 27 11.25 3.89 -5.34
CA ASN A 27 11.05 5.25 -5.84
C ASN A 27 9.56 5.58 -6.00
N GLN A 28 9.19 6.83 -5.68
CA GLN A 28 7.83 7.32 -5.81
C GLN A 28 7.24 7.13 -7.22
N ASP A 29 8.04 7.29 -8.27
CA ASP A 29 7.61 7.05 -9.66
C ASP A 29 7.27 5.59 -9.92
N THR A 30 8.05 4.66 -9.38
CA THR A 30 7.80 3.22 -9.49
C THR A 30 6.53 2.85 -8.73
N ILE A 31 6.38 3.35 -7.50
CA ILE A 31 5.17 3.16 -6.69
C ILE A 31 3.95 3.70 -7.43
N LYS A 32 4.06 4.88 -8.05
CA LYS A 32 2.96 5.50 -8.80
C LYS A 32 2.59 4.69 -10.05
N LYS A 33 3.57 4.16 -10.78
CA LYS A 33 3.32 3.28 -11.93
C LYS A 33 2.61 2.01 -11.52
N ILE A 34 3.15 1.30 -10.52
CA ILE A 34 2.56 0.06 -9.98
C ILE A 34 1.15 0.34 -9.46
N ALA A 35 0.96 1.40 -8.66
CA ALA A 35 -0.36 1.80 -8.16
C ALA A 35 -1.36 2.11 -9.29
N GLY A 36 -0.87 2.68 -10.40
CA GLY A 36 -1.67 2.94 -11.60
C GLY A 36 -2.09 1.65 -12.31
N GLU A 37 -1.16 0.70 -12.45
CA GLU A 37 -1.41 -0.59 -13.11
C GLU A 37 -2.41 -1.46 -12.34
N ILE A 38 -2.32 -1.48 -11.01
CA ILE A 38 -3.22 -2.28 -10.15
C ILE A 38 -4.51 -1.54 -9.77
N GLY A 39 -4.67 -0.27 -10.16
CA GLY A 39 -5.82 0.56 -9.78
C GLY A 39 -5.85 1.00 -8.31
N ALA A 40 -4.74 0.89 -7.58
CA ALA A 40 -4.61 1.34 -6.19
C ALA A 40 -4.40 2.86 -6.06
N LEU A 41 -4.27 3.59 -7.17
CA LEU A 41 -4.04 5.03 -7.19
C LEU A 41 -5.35 5.81 -7.09
N ARG A 42 -5.48 6.63 -6.05
CA ARG A 42 -6.60 7.55 -5.86
C ARG A 42 -6.12 9.00 -5.87
N LYS A 43 -6.56 9.78 -6.86
CA LYS A 43 -6.24 11.20 -6.94
C LYS A 43 -7.33 12.02 -6.24
N VAL A 44 -6.95 12.80 -5.23
CA VAL A 44 -7.86 13.70 -4.51
C VAL A 44 -7.30 15.12 -4.60
N LYS A 45 -7.94 15.97 -5.40
CA LYS A 45 -7.46 17.32 -5.74
C LYS A 45 -6.02 17.27 -6.27
N ASN A 46 -5.05 17.78 -5.50
CA ASN A 46 -3.63 17.80 -5.82
C ASN A 46 -2.82 16.70 -5.09
N MET A 47 -3.48 15.78 -4.39
CA MET A 47 -2.83 14.72 -3.63
C MET A 47 -3.03 13.36 -4.29
N VAL A 48 -1.95 12.56 -4.32
CA VAL A 48 -2.00 11.16 -4.74
C VAL A 48 -1.99 10.30 -3.48
N LEU A 49 -3.05 9.50 -3.35
CA LEU A 49 -3.22 8.51 -2.32
C LEU A 49 -3.08 7.12 -2.94
N ILE A 50 -2.47 6.21 -2.20
CA ILE A 50 -2.21 4.84 -2.61
C ILE A 50 -2.92 3.93 -1.62
N ASN A 51 -3.76 3.03 -2.11
CA ASN A 51 -4.38 2.01 -1.28
C ASN A 51 -3.30 1.02 -0.81
N TYR A 52 -3.02 1.01 0.49
CA TYR A 52 -1.97 0.16 1.07
C TYR A 52 -2.29 -1.32 0.93
N GLN A 53 -3.56 -1.70 1.13
CA GLN A 53 -3.97 -3.09 1.12
C GLN A 53 -3.77 -3.70 -0.27
N MET A 54 -4.24 -3.02 -1.31
CA MET A 54 -4.06 -3.48 -2.69
C MET A 54 -2.59 -3.60 -3.10
N MET A 55 -1.75 -2.65 -2.68
CA MET A 55 -0.30 -2.75 -2.91
C MET A 55 0.32 -3.92 -2.16
N LYS A 56 -0.06 -4.13 -0.90
CA LYS A 56 0.42 -5.25 -0.09
C LYS A 56 0.04 -6.59 -0.72
N ASP A 57 -1.21 -6.75 -1.13
CA ASP A 57 -1.72 -7.96 -1.78
C ASP A 57 -1.01 -8.22 -3.11
N PHE A 58 -0.70 -7.17 -3.87
CA PHE A 58 0.09 -7.27 -5.10
C PHE A 58 1.52 -7.74 -4.83
N PHE A 59 2.21 -7.14 -3.86
CA PHE A 59 3.57 -7.55 -3.51
C PHE A 59 3.63 -8.96 -2.93
N GLU A 60 2.67 -9.34 -2.07
CA GLU A 60 2.55 -10.71 -1.59
C GLU A 60 2.36 -11.67 -2.77
N SER A 61 1.48 -11.34 -3.72
CA SER A 61 1.24 -12.16 -4.92
C SER A 61 2.48 -12.27 -5.83
N CYS A 62 3.27 -11.21 -6.01
CA CYS A 62 4.50 -11.24 -6.80
C CYS A 62 5.59 -12.11 -6.17
N VAL A 63 5.72 -12.11 -4.84
CA VAL A 63 6.74 -12.93 -4.14
C VAL A 63 6.48 -14.44 -4.29
N TYR A 64 5.23 -14.86 -4.47
CA TYR A 64 4.91 -16.29 -4.65
C TYR A 64 5.24 -16.87 -6.04
N VAL A 65 5.59 -16.04 -7.03
CA VAL A 65 5.85 -16.52 -8.40
C VAL A 65 7.30 -16.99 -8.57
N ASP A 66 8.22 -16.56 -7.70
CA ASP A 66 9.66 -16.90 -7.80
C ASP A 66 10.05 -18.30 -7.26
N GLU A 67 9.15 -19.04 -6.61
CA GLU A 67 9.49 -20.34 -6.01
C GLU A 67 9.23 -21.57 -6.91
N LYS A 68 8.81 -21.39 -8.17
CA LYS A 68 8.38 -22.53 -9.01
C LYS A 68 9.11 -22.77 -10.33
N ASP A 69 10.29 -22.19 -10.53
CA ASP A 69 11.14 -22.54 -11.68
C ASP A 69 12.60 -22.79 -11.25
N ARG A 70 12.82 -23.82 -10.42
CA ARG A 70 14.14 -24.43 -10.24
C ARG A 70 14.09 -25.95 -10.31
#